data_AF-A0A7C4UXY4-F1
#
_entry.id   AF-A0A7C4UXY4-F1
#
_cell.length_a   1.000
_cell.length_b   1.000
_cell.length_c   1.000
_cell.angle_alpha   90.00
_cell.angle_beta   90.00
_cell.angle_gamma   90.00
#
_symmetry.space_group_name_H-M   'P 1'
#
loop_
_entity.id
_entity.type
_entity.pdbx_description
1 polymer ?
#
loop_
_entity_poly.entity_id
_entity_poly.type
_entity_poly.pdbx_seq_one_letter_code
_entity_poly.pdbx_strand_id
1 'polypeptide(L)' 'MDRTDPPRRPAHQGLAGVWHALLDWLFPIHCVGCHALGVAICPTCAAGIRYPTRALCASCGQPAVLARPGEIC' A
#
# COMPACT_ATOMS: atom_id res chain seq x y z
N MET A 1 -11.36 19.60 -17.64
CA MET A 1 -12.79 19.62 -17.28
C MET A 1 -13.49 19.03 -18.50
N ASP A 2 -13.52 17.71 -18.68
CA ASP A 2 -14.39 16.76 -17.97
C ASP A 2 -13.82 15.35 -18.22
N ARG A 3 -13.58 14.55 -17.16
CA ARG A 3 -13.17 13.15 -17.28
C ARG A 3 -14.32 12.34 -16.73
N THR A 4 -15.27 12.01 -17.60
CA THR A 4 -16.45 11.22 -17.23
C THR A 4 -16.00 9.79 -16.94
N ASP A 5 -16.05 9.40 -15.67
CA ASP A 5 -15.74 8.06 -15.15
C ASP A 5 -16.88 7.09 -15.54
N PRO A 6 -16.60 5.90 -16.11
CA PRO A 6 -17.64 4.94 -16.43
C PRO A 6 -18.18 4.25 -15.15
N PRO A 7 -19.50 4.02 -15.03
CA PRO A 7 -20.07 3.32 -13.87
C PRO A 7 -19.61 1.86 -13.83
N ARG A 8 -18.97 1.46 -12.72
CA ARG A 8 -18.61 0.06 -12.45
C ARG A 8 -19.88 -0.80 -12.37
N ARG A 9 -20.00 -1.78 -13.26
CA ARG A 9 -21.05 -2.80 -13.23
C ARG A 9 -20.89 -3.66 -11.96
N PRO A 10 -21.95 -3.89 -11.15
CA PRO A 10 -21.88 -4.88 -10.08
C PRO A 10 -21.95 -6.29 -10.69
N ALA A 11 -20.89 -7.06 -10.51
CA ALA A 11 -20.82 -8.46 -10.92
C ALA A 11 -21.52 -9.36 -9.89
N HIS A 12 -22.45 -10.19 -10.39
CA HIS A 12 -23.00 -11.44 -9.84
C HIS A 12 -22.81 -11.70 -8.33
N GLN A 13 -23.88 -11.44 -7.56
CA GLN A 13 -24.01 -11.71 -6.13
C GLN A 13 -24.62 -13.10 -5.91
N GLY A 14 -23.95 -13.94 -5.10
CA GLY A 14 -24.50 -15.22 -4.65
C GLY A 14 -23.47 -16.08 -3.94
N LEU A 15 -22.45 -16.56 -4.67
CA LEU A 15 -21.43 -17.46 -4.12
C LEU A 15 -20.08 -16.78 -3.87
N ALA A 16 -19.70 -15.83 -4.74
CA ALA A 16 -18.44 -15.11 -4.61
C ALA A 16 -18.39 -14.24 -3.35
N GLY A 17 -19.51 -13.64 -2.94
CA GLY A 17 -19.55 -12.76 -1.76
C GLY A 17 -19.28 -13.47 -0.43
N VAL A 18 -19.77 -14.70 -0.28
CA VAL A 18 -19.56 -15.51 0.94
C VAL A 18 -18.09 -15.93 1.06
N TRP A 19 -17.47 -16.31 -0.06
CA TRP A 19 -16.06 -16.68 -0.09
C TRP A 19 -15.14 -15.50 0.27
N HIS A 20 -15.41 -14.31 -0.26
CA HIS A 20 -14.65 -13.10 0.10
C HIS A 20 -14.83 -12.75 1.59
N ALA A 21 -16.06 -12.80 2.11
CA ALA A 21 -16.32 -12.53 3.53
C ALA A 21 -15.61 -13.52 4.46
N LEU A 22 -15.50 -14.80 4.06
CA LEU A 22 -14.75 -15.80 4.81
C LEU A 22 -13.23 -15.52 4.77
N LEU A 23 -12.70 -15.13 3.62
CA LEU A 23 -11.29 -14.76 3.48
C LEU A 23 -10.95 -13.50 4.27
N ASP A 24 -11.81 -12.49 4.26
CA ASP A 24 -11.63 -11.26 5.05
C ASP A 24 -11.70 -11.54 6.56
N TRP A 25 -12.45 -12.55 6.98
CA TRP A 25 -12.49 -13.00 8.37
C TRP A 25 -11.24 -13.82 8.75
N LEU A 26 -10.78 -14.71 7.87
CA LEU A 26 -9.61 -15.56 8.09
C LEU A 26 -8.29 -14.78 8.00
N PHE A 27 -8.24 -13.79 7.11
CA PHE A 27 -7.10 -12.91 6.89
C PHE A 27 -7.54 -11.45 7.04
N PRO A 28 -7.81 -11.00 8.28
CA PRO A 28 -8.21 -9.62 8.47
C PRO A 28 -7.10 -8.67 8.01
N ILE A 29 -7.49 -7.56 7.39
CA ILE A 29 -6.56 -6.48 7.12
C ILE A 29 -6.12 -5.90 8.46
N HIS A 30 -4.83 -6.02 8.76
CA HIS A 30 -4.21 -5.43 9.94
C HIS A 30 -3.24 -4.33 9.54
N CYS A 31 -3.12 -3.30 10.38
CA CYS A 31 -2.16 -2.24 10.21
C CYS A 31 -0.74 -2.82 10.31
N VAL A 32 0.11 -2.58 9.31
CA VAL A 32 1.49 -3.08 9.29
C VAL A 32 2.39 -2.51 10.38
N GLY A 33 1.98 -1.41 11.03
CA GLY A 33 2.74 -0.78 12.11
C GLY A 33 2.26 -1.16 13.52
N CYS A 34 0.94 -1.15 13.76
CA CYS A 34 0.37 -1.36 15.10
C CYS A 34 -0.64 -2.52 15.19
N HIS A 35 -0.84 -3.28 14.11
CA HIS A 35 -1.79 -4.40 14.02
C HIS A 35 -3.27 -4.06 14.27
N ALA A 36 -3.65 -2.78 14.22
CA ALA A 36 -5.06 -2.38 14.27
C ALA A 36 -5.86 -2.98 13.11
N LEU A 37 -7.07 -3.49 13.40
CA LEU A 37 -7.96 -4.11 12.40
C LEU A 37 -8.58 -3.09 11.44
N GLY A 38 -8.80 -3.51 10.19
CA GLY A 38 -9.59 -2.80 9.20
C GLY A 38 -8.85 -1.77 8.35
N VAL A 39 -7.55 -1.56 8.57
CA VAL A 39 -6.72 -0.63 7.77
C VAL A 39 -5.32 -1.19 7.56
N ALA A 40 -4.78 -1.09 6.33
CA ALA A 40 -3.42 -1.56 6.05
C ALA A 40 -2.36 -0.67 6.71
N ILE A 41 -2.63 0.63 6.85
CA ILE A 41 -1.84 1.56 7.67
C ILE A 41 -2.77 2.58 8.34
N CYS A 42 -2.72 2.66 9.67
CA CYS A 42 -3.55 3.61 10.41
C CYS A 42 -2.95 5.03 10.33
N PRO A 43 -3.75 6.09 10.56
CA PRO A 43 -3.27 7.48 10.53
C PRO A 43 -2.10 7.74 11.48
N THR A 44 -2.10 7.08 12.66
CA THR A 44 -1.03 7.20 13.65
C THR A 44 0.29 6.63 13.13
N CYS A 45 0.27 5.43 12.53
CA CYS A 45 1.47 4.83 11.93
C CYS A 45 1.92 5.59 10.69
N ALA A 46 0.96 6.07 9.87
CA ALA A 46 1.25 6.89 8.70
C ALA A 46 1.94 8.21 9.08
N ALA A 47 1.53 8.84 10.18
CA ALA A 47 2.15 10.06 10.68
C ALA A 47 3.63 9.88 11.09
N GLY A 48 4.04 8.65 11.42
CA GLY A 48 5.43 8.30 11.71
C GLY A 48 6.31 8.11 10.47
N ILE A 49 5.73 8.00 9.27
CA ILE A 49 6.48 7.79 8.04
C ILE A 49 7.26 9.06 7.71
N ARG A 50 8.59 8.96 7.75
CA ARG A 50 9.48 10.00 7.22
C ARG A 50 9.79 9.70 5.77
N TYR A 51 9.28 10.54 4.88
CA TYR A 51 9.71 10.50 3.49
C TYR A 51 11.18 10.96 3.41
N PRO A 52 12.05 10.20 2.73
CA PRO A 52 13.42 10.63 2.54
C PRO A 52 13.43 11.91 1.71
N THR A 53 14.05 12.96 2.24
CA THR A 53 14.22 14.26 1.58
C THR A 53 15.29 14.25 0.49
N ARG A 54 16.06 13.16 0.40
CA ARG A 54 17.16 12.98 -0.54
C ARG A 54 16.76 11.99 -1.62
N ALA A 55 17.28 12.19 -2.82
CA ALA A 55 17.12 11.24 -3.92
C ALA A 55 17.63 9.86 -3.49
N LEU A 56 16.79 8.84 -3.67
CA LEU A 56 17.14 7.43 -3.48
C LEU A 56 17.55 6.84 -4.84
N CYS A 57 18.48 5.88 -4.87
CA CYS A 57 18.74 5.09 -6.08
C CYS A 57 17.45 4.34 -6.45
N ALA A 58 16.99 4.48 -7.70
CA ALA A 58 15.79 3.79 -8.18
C ALA A 58 15.97 2.25 -8.24
N SER A 59 17.22 1.77 -8.19
CA SER A 59 17.54 0.34 -8.20
C SER A 59 17.63 -0.25 -6.79
N CYS A 60 18.45 0.31 -5.89
CA CYS A 60 18.70 -0.26 -4.56
C CYS A 60 18.02 0.47 -3.40
N GLY A 61 17.40 1.64 -3.63
CA GLY A 61 16.70 2.40 -2.59
C GLY A 61 17.61 3.07 -1.55
N GLN A 62 18.93 3.07 -1.73
CA GLN A 62 19.85 3.78 -0.84
C GLN A 62 19.92 5.29 -1.17
N PRO A 63 20.19 6.17 -0.19
CA PRO A 63 20.33 7.61 -0.44
C PRO A 63 21.56 7.90 -1.30
N ALA A 64 21.41 8.77 -2.30
CA ALA A 64 22.45 9.10 -3.29
C ALA A 64 23.78 9.61 -2.70
N VAL A 65 23.79 10.04 -1.43
CA VAL A 65 25.01 10.50 -0.74
C VAL A 65 25.91 9.33 -0.31
N LEU A 66 25.37 8.11 -0.23
CA LEU A 66 26.14 6.90 0.05
C LEU A 66 26.69 6.25 -1.24
N ALA A 67 26.26 6.69 -2.42
CA ALA A 67 26.78 6.16 -3.68
C ALA A 67 28.23 6.64 -3.86
N ARG A 68 29.19 5.72 -3.78
CA ARG A 68 30.58 6.02 -4.14
C ARG A 68 30.68 6.15 -5.67
N PRO A 69 31.46 7.10 -6.20
CA PRO A 69 31.69 7.17 -7.63
C PRO A 69 32.30 5.84 -8.13
N GLY A 70 31.59 5.14 -9.02
CA GLY A 70 32.06 3.88 -9.63
C GLY A 70 31.44 2.60 -9.07
N GLU A 71 30.61 2.65 -8.02
CA GLU A 71 29.79 1.51 -7.62
C GLU A 71 28.47 1.50 -8.40
N ILE A 72 28.17 0.36 -9.01
CA ILE A 72 26.82 0.06 -9.50
C ILE A 72 25.97 -0.18 -8.24
N CYS A 73 24.75 0.39 -8.19
CA CYS A 73 23.74 -0.13 -7.27
C CYS A 73 23.62 -1.66 -7.50
#